data_AF-A0A1J4N4P8-F1
#
_entry.id   AF-A0A1J4N4P8-F1
#
_cell.length_a   1.000
_cell.length_b   1.000
_cell.length_c   1.000
_cell.angle_alpha   90.00
_cell.angle_beta   90.00
_cell.angle_gamma   90.00
#
_symmetry.space_group_name_H-M   'P 1'
#
loop_
_entity.id
_entity.type
_entity.pdbx_description
1 polymer ?
#
loop_
_entity_poly.entity_id
_entity_poly.type
_entity_poly.pdbx_seq_one_letter_code
_entity_poly.pdbx_strand_id
1 'polypeptide(L)'
;MGVNDLSNDEFERLCGPWATRTPADVAALFAGYPGTWWIAGGWAIEAFTGVRREHEDVDVSVLRDELPSLRKHLAGRLDVWAAGSGALRPLLPDDDIDDDPDAALWDTEGQIWTRVSAQDPWEYDILLSPGSARLWEYRRDPSIRMPMSDALWARDGVRYLQPEIQLLYKAPGLRHKDQLDFDNTVPLLDDRRRRWLRQALEQTLPDHPWIAAL
;
A
#
# COMPACT_ATOMS: atom_id res chain seq x y z
N MET A 1 -12.18 -14.96 15.22
CA MET A 1 -12.44 -13.52 15.33
C MET A 1 -11.09 -12.86 15.39
N GLY A 2 -10.65 -12.35 14.26
CA GLY A 2 -9.38 -11.68 14.10
C GLY A 2 -9.50 -10.17 14.33
N VAL A 3 -8.37 -9.48 14.42
CA VAL A 3 -8.30 -8.01 14.43
C VAL A 3 -9.07 -7.38 13.25
N ASN A 4 -9.13 -8.06 12.10
CA ASN A 4 -9.86 -7.61 10.91
C ASN A 4 -11.40 -7.75 11.02
N ASP A 5 -11.91 -8.49 12.01
CA ASP A 5 -13.35 -8.66 12.26
C ASP A 5 -13.91 -7.62 13.25
N LEU A 6 -13.04 -6.78 13.84
CA LEU A 6 -13.42 -5.79 14.83
C LEU A 6 -14.05 -4.57 14.18
N SER A 7 -15.05 -3.97 14.83
CA SER A 7 -15.43 -2.59 14.51
C SER A 7 -14.30 -1.61 14.83
N ASN A 8 -14.31 -0.42 14.21
CA ASN A 8 -13.28 0.60 14.48
C ASN A 8 -13.16 0.93 15.97
N ASP A 9 -14.29 1.06 16.69
CA ASP A 9 -14.32 1.36 18.13
C ASP A 9 -13.72 0.21 18.95
N GLU A 10 -14.01 -1.04 18.58
CA GLU A 10 -13.44 -2.21 19.25
C GLU A 10 -11.94 -2.34 18.99
N PHE A 11 -11.51 -2.09 17.75
CA PHE A 11 -10.11 -2.05 17.36
C PHE A 11 -9.36 -0.99 18.15
N GLU A 12 -9.86 0.25 18.19
CA GLU A 12 -9.22 1.35 18.90
C GLU A 12 -9.11 1.04 20.40
N ARG A 13 -10.16 0.50 21.01
CA ARG A 13 -10.15 0.11 22.42
C ARG A 13 -9.15 -1.02 22.73
N LEU A 14 -8.93 -1.96 21.80
CA LEU A 14 -8.08 -3.14 22.02
C LEU A 14 -6.63 -2.94 21.58
N CYS A 15 -6.42 -2.25 20.47
CA CYS A 15 -5.14 -2.14 19.78
C CYS A 15 -4.58 -0.71 19.78
N GLY A 16 -5.38 0.28 20.12
CA GLY A 16 -5.04 1.70 20.07
C GLY A 16 -5.47 2.38 18.77
N PRO A 17 -5.52 3.72 18.77
CA PRO A 17 -5.97 4.51 17.62
C PRO A 17 -4.91 4.58 16.51
N TRP A 18 -5.31 5.13 15.37
CA TRP A 18 -4.41 5.52 14.28
C TRP A 18 -4.14 7.02 14.30
N ALA A 19 -2.90 7.42 14.08
CA ALA A 19 -2.52 8.80 13.81
C ALA A 19 -2.76 9.12 12.32
N THR A 20 -3.30 10.32 12.05
CA THR A 20 -3.35 10.82 10.68
C THR A 20 -1.95 11.20 10.21
N ARG A 21 -1.52 10.60 9.11
CA ARG A 21 -0.25 10.90 8.45
C ARG A 21 -0.47 11.32 7.00
N THR A 22 0.50 12.05 6.46
CA THR A 22 0.49 12.57 5.09
C THR A 22 1.64 11.98 4.26
N PRO A 23 1.59 12.09 2.92
CA PRO A 23 2.73 11.75 2.07
C PRO A 23 4.02 12.48 2.42
N ALA A 24 3.93 13.70 2.97
CA ALA A 24 5.10 14.45 3.42
C ALA A 24 5.73 13.84 4.70
N ASP A 25 4.91 13.36 5.64
CA ASP A 25 5.38 12.65 6.83
C ASP A 25 6.09 11.35 6.44
N VAL A 26 5.52 10.60 5.48
CA VAL A 26 6.16 9.40 4.93
C VAL A 26 7.49 9.75 4.26
N ALA A 27 7.55 10.82 3.46
CA ALA A 27 8.80 11.27 2.84
C ALA A 27 9.88 11.60 3.88
N ALA A 28 9.49 12.21 5.01
CA ALA A 28 10.39 12.47 6.12
C ALA A 28 10.85 11.17 6.82
N LEU A 29 9.94 10.20 7.02
CA LEU A 29 10.27 8.89 7.59
C LEU A 29 11.31 8.14 6.72
N PHE A 30 11.11 8.17 5.40
CA PHE A 30 11.94 7.50 4.40
C PHE A 30 13.16 8.31 3.95
N ALA A 31 13.41 9.48 4.53
CA ALA A 31 14.63 10.24 4.27
C ALA A 31 15.87 9.40 4.63
N GLY A 32 16.76 9.19 3.65
CA GLY A 32 17.95 8.36 3.81
C GLY A 32 17.73 6.85 3.65
N TYR A 33 16.50 6.39 3.39
CA TYR A 33 16.24 4.98 3.08
C TYR A 33 16.86 4.59 1.73
N PRO A 34 17.69 3.52 1.67
CA PRO A 34 18.37 3.14 0.43
C PRO A 34 17.49 2.38 -0.57
N GLY A 35 16.34 1.87 -0.13
CA GLY A 35 15.45 1.02 -0.93
C GLY A 35 14.42 1.80 -1.76
N THR A 36 13.49 1.04 -2.35
CA THR A 36 12.42 1.56 -3.19
C THR A 36 11.11 1.64 -2.39
N TRP A 37 10.56 2.84 -2.29
CA TRP A 37 9.26 3.08 -1.67
C TRP A 37 8.40 4.01 -2.52
N TRP A 38 7.09 3.94 -2.33
CA TRP A 38 6.12 4.82 -2.98
C TRP A 38 4.83 4.93 -2.16
N ILE A 39 4.08 6.00 -2.40
CA ILE A 39 2.73 6.18 -1.88
C ILE A 39 1.73 5.47 -2.79
N ALA A 40 0.77 4.79 -2.17
CA ALA A 40 -0.33 4.10 -2.81
C ALA A 40 -1.69 4.66 -2.35
N GLY A 41 -2.77 3.99 -2.74
CA GLY A 41 -4.12 4.24 -2.24
C GLY A 41 -4.70 5.59 -2.62
N GLY A 42 -5.51 6.13 -1.70
CA GLY A 42 -6.21 7.39 -1.89
C GLY A 42 -5.29 8.57 -2.18
N TRP A 43 -4.17 8.65 -1.48
CA TRP A 43 -3.19 9.73 -1.65
C TRP A 43 -2.55 9.72 -3.04
N ALA A 44 -2.32 8.56 -3.64
CA ALA A 44 -1.82 8.47 -5.01
C ALA A 44 -2.85 8.93 -6.05
N ILE A 45 -4.13 8.60 -5.85
CA ILE A 45 -5.23 9.09 -6.69
C ILE A 45 -5.38 10.61 -6.56
N GLU A 46 -5.41 11.15 -5.33
CA GLU A 46 -5.49 12.59 -5.10
C GLU A 46 -4.28 13.33 -5.69
N ALA A 47 -3.07 12.80 -5.54
CA ALA A 47 -1.86 13.41 -6.10
C ALA A 47 -1.95 13.54 -7.63
N PHE A 48 -2.51 12.53 -8.30
CA PHE A 48 -2.68 12.50 -9.76
C PHE A 48 -3.83 13.40 -10.23
N THR A 49 -5.00 13.30 -9.59
CA THR A 49 -6.24 13.98 -10.02
C THR A 49 -6.31 15.44 -9.56
N GLY A 50 -5.64 15.79 -8.46
CA GLY A 50 -5.80 17.06 -7.77
C GLY A 50 -7.14 17.20 -7.01
N VAL A 51 -7.97 16.16 -6.99
CA VAL A 51 -9.28 16.16 -6.31
C VAL A 51 -9.07 15.70 -4.88
N ARG A 52 -9.34 16.61 -3.93
CA ARG A 52 -9.20 16.31 -2.50
C ARG A 52 -10.29 15.37 -2.01
N ARG A 53 -9.91 14.43 -1.15
CA ARG A 53 -10.86 13.61 -0.39
C ARG A 53 -10.35 13.31 1.02
N GLU A 54 -11.23 12.83 1.89
CA GLU A 54 -10.83 12.37 3.22
C GLU A 54 -9.99 11.09 3.11
N HIS A 55 -8.89 11.03 3.85
CA HIS A 55 -8.03 9.85 3.96
C HIS A 55 -8.04 9.35 5.40
N GLU A 56 -8.29 8.07 5.58
CA GLU A 56 -8.30 7.39 6.88
C GLU A 56 -6.86 7.06 7.33
N ASP A 57 -5.97 6.85 6.36
CA ASP A 57 -4.60 6.38 6.53
C ASP A 57 -3.69 6.92 5.41
N VAL A 58 -2.41 6.53 5.44
CA VAL A 58 -1.47 6.69 4.34
C VAL A 58 -0.90 5.32 3.97
N ASP A 59 -1.24 4.85 2.78
CA ASP A 59 -0.67 3.63 2.22
C ASP A 59 0.75 3.92 1.70
N VAL A 60 1.77 3.44 2.39
CA VAL A 60 3.14 3.40 1.85
C VAL A 60 3.48 1.99 1.43
N SER A 61 4.12 1.84 0.29
CA SER A 61 4.57 0.55 -0.22
C SER A 61 6.09 0.48 -0.26
N VAL A 62 6.63 -0.68 0.08
CA VAL A 62 8.05 -1.04 0.00
C VAL A 62 8.16 -2.42 -0.64
N LEU A 63 9.27 -2.73 -1.29
CA LEU A 63 9.50 -4.08 -1.81
C LEU A 63 9.60 -5.10 -0.66
N ARG A 64 8.96 -6.26 -0.81
CA ARG A 64 8.94 -7.32 0.20
C ARG A 64 10.36 -7.77 0.57
N ASP A 65 11.22 -7.97 -0.44
CA ASP A 65 12.62 -8.36 -0.25
C ASP A 65 13.47 -7.28 0.46
N GLU A 66 12.97 -6.06 0.57
CA GLU A 66 13.62 -4.97 1.29
C GLU A 66 13.17 -4.86 2.76
N LEU A 67 12.33 -5.78 3.26
CA LEU A 67 11.90 -5.80 4.66
C LEU A 67 13.08 -5.79 5.65
N PRO A 68 14.16 -6.59 5.50
CA PRO A 68 15.33 -6.48 6.37
C PRO A 68 15.94 -5.07 6.42
N SER A 69 16.04 -4.41 5.27
CA SER A 69 16.57 -3.06 5.15
C SER A 69 15.62 -2.03 5.77
N LEU A 70 14.31 -2.21 5.58
CA LEU A 70 13.28 -1.38 6.19
C LEU A 70 13.32 -1.47 7.71
N ARG A 71 13.42 -2.67 8.29
CA ARG A 71 13.54 -2.86 9.74
C ARG A 71 14.76 -2.16 10.31
N LYS A 72 15.92 -2.28 9.64
CA LYS A 72 17.16 -1.57 10.01
C LYS A 72 16.97 -0.06 9.94
N HIS A 73 16.27 0.44 8.93
CA HIS A 73 15.94 1.87 8.79
C HIS A 73 15.07 2.36 9.94
N LEU A 74 14.02 1.61 10.31
CA LEU A 74 13.06 2.00 11.35
C LEU A 74 13.56 1.78 12.78
N ALA A 75 14.61 0.99 12.97
CA ALA A 75 15.15 0.61 14.27
C ALA A 75 15.41 1.82 15.18
N GLY A 76 14.94 1.73 16.43
CA GLY A 76 15.07 2.79 17.43
C GLY A 76 14.15 4.00 17.23
N ARG A 77 13.30 4.00 16.19
CA ARG A 77 12.30 5.05 15.91
C ARG A 77 10.87 4.54 15.98
N LEU A 78 10.62 3.37 15.41
CA LEU A 78 9.30 2.74 15.38
C LEU A 78 9.40 1.24 15.65
N ASP A 79 8.51 0.73 16.48
CA ASP A 79 8.20 -0.68 16.60
C ASP A 79 7.47 -1.16 15.34
N VAL A 80 7.84 -2.34 14.85
CA VAL A 80 7.30 -2.95 13.64
C VAL A 80 6.48 -4.17 14.01
N TRP A 81 5.27 -4.25 13.46
CA TRP A 81 4.33 -5.34 13.69
C TRP A 81 3.90 -5.93 12.35
N ALA A 82 4.01 -7.24 12.18
CA ALA A 82 3.32 -7.91 11.09
C ALA A 82 1.81 -7.90 11.37
N ALA A 83 1.06 -7.41 10.39
CA ALA A 83 -0.40 -7.38 10.42
C ALA A 83 -0.93 -8.35 9.36
N GLY A 84 -1.67 -9.38 9.79
CA GLY A 84 -2.27 -10.33 8.86
C GLY A 84 -3.07 -11.43 9.55
N SER A 85 -3.99 -12.04 8.80
CA SER A 85 -4.89 -13.13 9.22
C SER A 85 -5.50 -12.94 10.61
N GLY A 86 -5.88 -11.69 10.93
CA GLY A 86 -6.54 -11.35 12.18
C GLY A 86 -5.64 -11.29 13.41
N ALA A 87 -4.31 -11.26 13.26
CA ALA A 87 -3.36 -11.15 14.36
C ALA A 87 -2.35 -10.02 14.13
N LEU A 88 -1.82 -9.49 15.24
CA LEU A 88 -0.69 -8.58 15.26
C LEU A 88 0.47 -9.26 15.96
N ARG A 89 1.60 -9.39 15.26
CA ARG A 89 2.82 -9.99 15.80
C ARG A 89 3.96 -8.96 15.77
N PRO A 90 4.62 -8.68 16.91
CA PRO A 90 5.78 -7.81 16.89
C PRO A 90 6.93 -8.50 16.14
N LEU A 91 7.65 -7.74 15.32
CA LEU A 91 8.86 -8.18 14.61
C LEU A 91 10.08 -7.61 15.34
N LEU A 92 10.51 -8.30 16.39
CA LEU A 92 11.56 -7.83 17.32
C LEU A 92 12.91 -7.73 16.61
N PRO A 93 13.75 -6.72 16.88
CA PRO A 93 15.01 -6.49 16.16
C PRO A 93 15.91 -7.72 15.99
N ASP A 94 15.92 -8.60 16.99
CA ASP A 94 16.73 -9.83 17.02
C ASP A 94 16.04 -11.05 16.37
N ASP A 95 14.79 -10.92 15.91
CA ASP A 95 14.13 -11.96 15.14
C ASP A 95 14.90 -12.20 13.83
N ASP A 96 15.28 -13.46 13.62
CA ASP A 96 15.96 -13.94 12.41
C ASP A 96 14.95 -14.05 11.25
N ILE A 97 14.51 -12.90 10.79
CA ILE A 97 13.62 -12.72 9.63
C ILE A 97 14.45 -12.64 8.33
N ASP A 98 15.77 -12.47 8.47
CA ASP A 98 16.68 -12.29 7.34
C ASP A 98 16.86 -13.61 6.55
N ASP A 99 16.71 -14.77 7.20
CA ASP A 99 16.81 -16.08 6.56
C ASP A 99 15.50 -16.55 5.86
N ASP A 100 14.32 -16.16 6.37
CA ASP A 100 13.02 -16.47 5.75
C ASP A 100 11.94 -15.42 6.11
N PRO A 101 11.80 -14.35 5.30
CA PRO A 101 10.76 -13.34 5.48
C PRO A 101 9.34 -13.92 5.45
N ASP A 102 9.10 -14.99 4.69
CA ASP A 102 7.78 -15.59 4.56
C ASP A 102 7.39 -16.38 5.83
N ALA A 103 8.36 -16.95 6.54
CA ALA A 103 8.13 -17.56 7.86
C ALA A 103 7.74 -16.53 8.93
N ALA A 104 8.30 -15.32 8.86
CA ALA A 104 8.00 -14.24 9.81
C ALA A 104 6.70 -13.50 9.48
N LEU A 105 6.42 -13.33 8.18
CA LEU A 105 5.22 -12.68 7.64
C LEU A 105 4.04 -13.65 7.46
N TRP A 106 4.06 -14.83 8.08
CA TRP A 106 2.97 -15.82 8.20
C TRP A 106 1.67 -15.41 7.52
N ASP A 107 1.29 -16.03 6.39
CA ASP A 107 -0.02 -15.85 5.71
C ASP A 107 -0.58 -14.41 5.70
N THR A 108 0.29 -13.40 5.86
CA THR A 108 -0.13 -12.01 5.94
C THR A 108 -0.34 -11.57 4.51
N GLU A 109 -1.27 -10.64 4.32
CA GLU A 109 -1.44 -9.99 3.02
C GLU A 109 -0.22 -9.13 2.61
N GLY A 110 0.91 -9.26 3.31
CA GLY A 110 2.14 -8.51 3.10
C GLY A 110 1.98 -7.09 3.61
N GLN A 111 1.63 -6.93 4.88
CA GLN A 111 1.47 -5.62 5.52
C GLN A 111 2.17 -5.61 6.88
N ILE A 112 2.81 -4.49 7.19
CA ILE A 112 3.37 -4.24 8.51
C ILE A 112 2.85 -2.89 9.01
N TRP A 113 2.51 -2.84 10.29
CA TRP A 113 2.09 -1.62 10.96
C TRP A 113 3.18 -1.15 11.91
N THR A 114 3.28 0.17 12.04
CA THR A 114 4.36 0.78 12.81
C THR A 114 3.84 1.80 13.80
N ARG A 115 4.48 1.90 14.96
CA ARG A 115 4.18 2.87 16.02
C ARG A 115 5.41 3.13 16.88
N VAL A 116 5.47 4.24 17.59
CA VAL A 116 6.63 4.57 18.44
C VAL A 116 6.74 3.60 19.62
N SER A 117 5.63 3.30 20.27
CA SER A 117 5.55 2.34 21.37
C SER A 117 4.12 1.81 21.55
N ALA A 118 3.92 0.87 22.48
CA ALA A 118 2.59 0.37 22.82
C ALA A 118 1.61 1.42 23.39
N GLN A 119 2.11 2.58 23.83
CA GLN A 119 1.28 3.69 24.34
C GLN A 119 0.94 4.72 23.27
N ASP A 120 1.57 4.64 22.10
CA ASP A 120 1.40 5.58 21.00
C ASP A 120 0.45 5.03 19.92
N PRO A 121 -0.24 5.90 19.18
CA PRO A 121 -1.06 5.49 18.04
C PRO A 121 -0.24 4.75 16.97
N TRP A 122 -0.92 3.93 16.18
CA TRP A 122 -0.39 3.42 14.93
C TRP A 122 -0.15 4.57 13.94
N GLU A 123 1.00 4.58 13.27
CA GLU A 123 1.38 5.71 12.41
C GLU A 123 1.37 5.38 10.93
N TYR A 124 1.92 4.24 10.52
CA TYR A 124 2.04 3.90 9.11
C TYR A 124 1.63 2.45 8.87
N ASP A 125 0.74 2.26 7.89
CA ASP A 125 0.48 0.97 7.25
C ASP A 125 1.42 0.84 6.04
N ILE A 126 2.35 -0.11 6.13
CA ILE A 126 3.36 -0.34 5.10
C ILE A 126 3.05 -1.65 4.37
N LEU A 127 2.70 -1.51 3.10
CA LEU A 127 2.43 -2.59 2.16
C LEU A 127 3.74 -3.17 1.62
N LEU A 128 4.02 -4.44 1.92
CA LEU A 128 5.10 -5.22 1.33
C LEU A 128 4.66 -5.70 -0.05
N SER A 129 5.19 -5.07 -1.08
CA SER A 129 4.85 -5.33 -2.47
C SER A 129 5.80 -6.36 -3.11
N PRO A 130 5.31 -7.30 -3.93
CA PRO A 130 6.18 -8.20 -4.68
C PRO A 130 6.93 -7.45 -5.79
N GLY A 131 7.89 -8.15 -6.39
CA GLY A 131 8.71 -7.63 -7.49
C GLY A 131 10.11 -7.23 -7.03
N SER A 132 10.70 -6.28 -7.74
CA SER A 132 12.07 -5.81 -7.50
C SER A 132 12.23 -4.33 -7.80
N ALA A 133 13.41 -3.76 -7.51
CA ALA A 133 13.72 -2.36 -7.85
C ALA A 133 13.55 -2.01 -9.34
N ARG A 134 13.47 -3.01 -10.23
CA ARG A 134 13.28 -2.82 -11.68
C ARG A 134 11.93 -3.29 -12.20
N LEU A 135 11.19 -4.09 -11.45
CA LEU A 135 9.97 -4.74 -11.92
C LEU A 135 8.88 -4.59 -10.86
N TRP A 136 7.79 -3.96 -11.24
CA TRP A 136 6.57 -3.96 -10.43
C TRP A 136 5.70 -5.15 -10.82
N GLU A 137 5.11 -5.80 -9.83
CA GLU A 137 4.22 -6.96 -9.99
C GLU A 137 2.90 -6.73 -9.26
N TYR A 138 1.79 -7.12 -9.91
CA TYR A 138 0.49 -7.08 -9.28
C TYR A 138 0.34 -8.25 -8.30
N ARG A 139 0.13 -7.94 -7.01
CA ARG A 139 0.08 -8.95 -5.95
C ARG A 139 -0.94 -10.07 -6.19
N ARG A 140 -2.09 -9.76 -6.81
CA ARG A 140 -3.17 -10.73 -7.02
C ARG A 140 -3.00 -11.58 -8.28
N ASP A 141 -2.19 -11.13 -9.23
CA ASP A 141 -1.84 -11.88 -10.44
C ASP A 141 -0.45 -11.45 -10.94
N PRO A 142 0.63 -12.19 -10.60
CA PRO A 142 2.01 -11.84 -10.97
C PRO A 142 2.29 -11.79 -12.48
N SER A 143 1.39 -12.30 -13.32
CA SER A 143 1.53 -12.15 -14.77
C SER A 143 1.28 -10.72 -15.23
N ILE A 144 0.54 -9.92 -14.43
CA ILE A 144 0.37 -8.48 -14.63
C ILE A 144 1.54 -7.77 -13.96
N ARG A 145 2.47 -7.29 -14.79
CA ARG A 145 3.73 -6.68 -14.36
C ARG A 145 4.23 -5.68 -15.37
N MET A 146 5.05 -4.73 -14.93
CA MET A 146 5.68 -3.73 -15.80
C MET A 146 6.98 -3.20 -15.18
N PRO A 147 7.85 -2.51 -15.95
CA PRO A 147 9.03 -1.86 -15.38
C PRO A 147 8.64 -0.95 -14.21
N MET A 148 9.41 -1.00 -13.11
CA MET A 148 9.15 -0.16 -11.93
C MET A 148 9.15 1.34 -12.29
N SER A 149 9.96 1.74 -13.27
CA SER A 149 9.98 3.10 -13.82
C SER A 149 8.67 3.54 -14.45
N ASP A 150 7.88 2.59 -14.95
CA ASP A 150 6.60 2.86 -15.61
C ASP A 150 5.46 2.81 -14.59
N ALA A 151 5.58 1.96 -13.57
CA ALA A 151 4.62 1.79 -12.49
C ALA A 151 4.60 2.95 -11.49
N LEU A 152 5.68 3.73 -11.41
CA LEU A 152 5.79 4.88 -10.52
C LEU A 152 5.88 6.19 -11.30
N TRP A 153 5.37 7.25 -10.69
CA TRP A 153 5.60 8.63 -11.11
C TRP A 153 5.94 9.49 -9.88
N ALA A 154 6.45 10.69 -10.09
CA ALA A 154 6.90 11.53 -8.98
C ALA A 154 6.31 12.94 -9.05
N ARG A 155 6.06 13.51 -7.87
CA ARG A 155 5.62 14.89 -7.66
C ARG A 155 6.17 15.38 -6.34
N ASP A 156 6.76 16.58 -6.34
CA ASP A 156 7.29 17.23 -5.13
C ASP A 156 8.26 16.35 -4.32
N GLY A 157 9.06 15.53 -5.03
CA GLY A 157 10.04 14.61 -4.42
C GLY A 157 9.47 13.30 -3.89
N VAL A 158 8.14 13.11 -3.95
CA VAL A 158 7.46 11.87 -3.51
C VAL A 158 7.11 11.01 -4.73
N ARG A 159 7.31 9.70 -4.61
CA ARG A 159 6.92 8.72 -5.63
C ARG A 159 5.52 8.20 -5.31
N TYR A 160 4.71 8.05 -6.34
CA TYR A 160 3.35 7.55 -6.27
C TYR A 160 3.19 6.40 -7.28
N LEU A 161 2.38 5.40 -6.93
CA LEU A 161 1.96 4.41 -7.90
C LEU A 161 1.08 5.06 -8.98
N GLN A 162 1.19 4.60 -10.22
CA GLN A 162 0.35 5.09 -11.30
C GLN A 162 -1.15 4.91 -10.99
N PRO A 163 -2.00 5.86 -11.42
CA PRO A 163 -3.43 5.84 -11.13
C PRO A 163 -4.15 4.62 -11.71
N GLU A 164 -3.79 4.16 -12.92
CA GLU A 164 -4.38 2.96 -13.51
C GLU A 164 -4.12 1.70 -12.67
N ILE A 165 -2.95 1.61 -12.04
CA ILE A 165 -2.62 0.51 -11.14
C ILE A 165 -3.43 0.62 -9.84
N GLN A 166 -3.60 1.84 -9.31
CA GLN A 166 -4.43 2.07 -8.13
C GLN A 166 -5.90 1.67 -8.36
N LEU A 167 -6.45 2.00 -9.52
CA LEU A 167 -7.79 1.56 -9.90
C LEU A 167 -7.87 0.03 -9.98
N LEU A 168 -6.87 -0.65 -10.55
CA LEU A 168 -6.83 -2.11 -10.56
C LEU A 168 -6.84 -2.72 -9.15
N TYR A 169 -6.15 -2.12 -8.17
CA TYR A 169 -6.20 -2.58 -6.78
C TYR A 169 -7.58 -2.37 -6.13
N LYS A 170 -8.25 -1.28 -6.48
CA LYS A 170 -9.56 -0.88 -5.95
C LYS A 170 -10.74 -1.64 -6.54
N ALA A 171 -10.63 -2.10 -7.79
CA ALA A 171 -11.74 -2.70 -8.53
C ALA A 171 -12.47 -3.82 -7.77
N PRO A 172 -11.82 -4.81 -7.12
CA PRO A 172 -12.54 -5.83 -6.37
C PRO A 172 -13.41 -5.32 -5.21
N GLY A 173 -13.06 -4.16 -4.63
CA GLY A 173 -13.82 -3.59 -3.51
C GLY A 173 -15.12 -2.92 -3.94
N LEU A 174 -15.09 -2.21 -5.08
CA LEU A 174 -16.22 -1.48 -5.67
C LEU A 174 -17.04 -0.65 -4.65
N ARG A 175 -16.38 -0.11 -3.61
CA ARG A 175 -17.04 0.73 -2.61
C ARG A 175 -17.37 2.09 -3.22
N HIS A 176 -18.26 2.85 -2.58
CA HIS A 176 -18.58 4.22 -3.03
C HIS A 176 -17.32 5.09 -3.24
N LYS A 177 -16.34 5.02 -2.33
CA LYS A 177 -15.07 5.74 -2.47
C LYS A 177 -14.21 5.27 -3.65
N ASP A 178 -14.26 3.97 -3.97
CA ASP A 178 -13.52 3.41 -5.11
C ASP A 178 -14.16 3.83 -6.45
N GLN A 179 -15.50 3.92 -6.52
CA GLN A 179 -16.20 4.44 -7.69
C GLN A 179 -15.90 5.93 -7.91
N LEU A 180 -15.89 6.74 -6.85
CA LEU A 180 -15.49 8.15 -6.94
C LEU A 180 -14.04 8.31 -7.42
N ASP A 181 -13.11 7.49 -6.91
CA ASP A 181 -11.72 7.47 -7.37
C ASP A 181 -11.66 7.14 -8.87
N PHE A 182 -12.44 6.17 -9.36
CA PHE A 182 -12.53 5.84 -10.78
C PHE A 182 -13.08 6.98 -11.63
N ASP A 183 -14.23 7.55 -11.27
CA ASP A 183 -14.90 8.60 -12.03
C ASP A 183 -14.05 9.87 -12.16
N ASN A 184 -13.28 10.21 -11.13
CA ASN A 184 -12.37 11.37 -11.15
C ASN A 184 -11.07 11.09 -11.92
N THR A 185 -10.64 9.83 -11.98
CA THR A 185 -9.34 9.47 -12.55
C THR A 185 -9.42 9.18 -14.04
N VAL A 186 -10.41 8.39 -14.49
CA VAL A 186 -10.49 7.91 -15.88
C VAL A 186 -10.48 9.04 -16.92
N PRO A 187 -11.20 10.17 -16.74
CA PRO A 187 -11.16 11.28 -17.69
C PRO A 187 -9.75 11.84 -17.92
N LEU A 188 -8.85 11.70 -16.94
CA LEU A 188 -7.47 12.20 -16.98
C LEU A 188 -6.45 11.18 -17.49
N LEU A 189 -6.84 9.90 -17.62
CA LEU A 189 -5.97 8.86 -18.17
C LEU A 189 -5.86 9.00 -19.69
N ASP A 190 -4.63 8.87 -20.20
CA ASP A 190 -4.37 8.71 -21.63
C ASP A 190 -4.82 7.33 -22.15
N ASP A 191 -4.93 7.19 -23.47
CA ASP A 191 -5.42 5.95 -24.10
C ASP A 191 -4.58 4.71 -23.77
N ARG A 192 -3.27 4.88 -23.54
CA ARG A 192 -2.38 3.75 -23.21
C ARG A 192 -2.73 3.23 -21.82
N ARG A 193 -2.90 4.12 -20.85
CA ARG A 193 -3.28 3.78 -19.47
C ARG A 193 -4.67 3.17 -19.38
N ARG A 194 -5.65 3.72 -20.11
CA ARG A 194 -7.01 3.16 -20.18
C ARG A 194 -7.02 1.76 -20.76
N ARG A 195 -6.33 1.54 -21.89
CA ARG A 195 -6.19 0.20 -22.49
C ARG A 195 -5.53 -0.79 -21.55
N TRP A 196 -4.46 -0.37 -20.85
CA TRP A 196 -3.79 -1.23 -19.88
C TRP A 196 -4.73 -1.63 -18.74
N LEU A 197 -5.46 -0.68 -18.15
CA LEU A 197 -6.43 -0.97 -17.08
C LEU A 197 -7.55 -1.89 -17.56
N ARG A 198 -8.11 -1.63 -18.74
CA ARG A 198 -9.15 -2.47 -19.35
C ARG A 198 -8.67 -3.92 -19.50
N GLN A 199 -7.48 -4.13 -20.06
CA GLN A 199 -6.90 -5.48 -20.21
C GLN A 199 -6.67 -6.17 -18.88
N ALA A 200 -6.13 -5.45 -17.88
CA ALA A 200 -5.91 -6.00 -16.55
C ALA A 200 -7.23 -6.39 -15.86
N LEU A 201 -8.28 -5.60 -16.02
CA LEU A 201 -9.62 -5.91 -15.52
C LEU A 201 -10.25 -7.09 -16.26
N GLU A 202 -10.18 -7.14 -17.60
CA GLU A 202 -10.68 -8.28 -18.39
C GLU A 202 -10.02 -9.60 -17.95
N GLN A 203 -8.72 -9.55 -17.59
CA GLN A 203 -7.97 -10.70 -17.10
C GLN A 203 -8.36 -11.11 -15.67
N THR A 204 -8.55 -10.16 -14.76
CA THR A 204 -8.69 -10.44 -13.31
C THR A 204 -10.13 -10.43 -12.81
N LEU A 205 -11.01 -9.67 -13.48
CA LEU A 205 -12.40 -9.39 -13.14
C LEU A 205 -13.22 -9.21 -14.44
N PRO A 206 -13.41 -10.26 -15.26
CA PRO A 206 -13.94 -10.14 -16.63
C PRO A 206 -15.32 -9.48 -16.77
N ASP A 207 -16.14 -9.49 -15.72
CA ASP A 207 -17.48 -8.88 -15.70
C ASP A 207 -17.53 -7.52 -14.99
N HIS A 208 -16.36 -6.91 -14.72
CA HIS A 208 -16.30 -5.68 -13.95
C HIS A 208 -16.94 -4.49 -14.70
N PRO A 209 -17.83 -3.70 -14.05
CA PRO A 209 -18.58 -2.64 -14.73
C PRO A 209 -17.68 -1.55 -15.33
N TRP A 210 -16.50 -1.31 -14.75
CA TRP A 210 -15.53 -0.34 -15.27
C TRP A 210 -15.00 -0.69 -16.66
N ILE A 211 -15.00 -1.96 -17.08
CA ILE A 211 -14.53 -2.36 -18.41
C ILE A 211 -15.33 -1.67 -19.52
N ALA A 212 -16.64 -1.51 -19.33
CA ALA A 212 -17.51 -0.85 -20.30
C ALA A 212 -17.26 0.67 -20.41
N ALA A 213 -16.66 1.28 -19.37
CA ALA A 213 -16.45 2.71 -19.25
C ALA A 213 -15.02 3.19 -19.62
N LEU A 214 -14.09 2.27 -19.89
CA LEU A 214 -12.66 2.54 -20.16
C LEU A 214 -12.31 2.68 -21.63
#